data_AF-A0A351DET5-F1
#
_entry.id   AF-A0A351DET5-F1
#
_cell.length_a   1.000
_cell.length_b   1.000
_cell.length_c   1.000
_cell.angle_alpha   90.00
_cell.angle_beta   90.00
_cell.angle_gamma   90.00
#
_symmetry.space_group_name_H-M   'P 1'
#
loop_
_entity.id
_entity.type
_entity.pdbx_description
1 polymer ?
#
loop_
_entity_poly.entity_id
_entity_poly.type
_entity_poly.pdbx_seq_one_letter_code
_entity_poly.pdbx_strand_id
1 'polypeptide(L)'
;MAQQRPIDVAVTKFYGAMIVSTVGTFAIIAVWVGLTRSANGRQFPYLNTAFVLSWIISVLLIAGILEYARRRPIDAKLSWGEANIWAFYVFLLLFWIYGVVPHQWLTFASNDLSWRADRE
;
A
#
# COMPACT_ATOMS: atom_id res chain seq x y z
N MET A 1 -13.73 -21.09 25.59
CA MET A 1 -13.19 -20.39 24.40
C MET A 1 -12.31 -19.26 24.89
N ALA A 2 -11.02 -19.23 24.52
CA ALA A 2 -10.12 -18.16 24.96
C ALA A 2 -10.62 -16.80 24.45
N GLN A 3 -10.70 -15.79 25.32
CA GLN A 3 -11.14 -14.45 24.95
C GLN A 3 -10.14 -13.84 23.96
N GLN A 4 -10.58 -13.58 22.72
CA GLN A 4 -9.73 -12.92 21.72
C GLN A 4 -9.40 -11.50 22.18
N ARG A 5 -8.13 -11.09 22.05
CA ARG A 5 -7.74 -9.72 22.38
C ARG A 5 -8.41 -8.79 21.37
N PRO A 6 -8.92 -7.60 21.79
CA PRO A 6 -9.55 -6.66 20.87
C PRO A 6 -8.69 -6.29 19.65
N ILE A 7 -7.36 -6.27 19.83
CA ILE A 7 -6.40 -6.01 18.75
C ILE A 7 -6.41 -7.09 17.66
N ASP A 8 -6.64 -8.35 18.01
CA ASP A 8 -6.63 -9.44 17.02
C ASP A 8 -7.82 -9.32 16.06
N VAL A 9 -8.98 -8.94 16.60
CA VAL A 9 -10.19 -8.67 15.81
C VAL A 9 -10.00 -7.44 14.92
N ALA A 10 -9.45 -6.35 15.46
CA ALA A 10 -9.19 -5.13 14.71
C ALA A 10 -8.21 -5.37 13.55
N VAL A 11 -7.09 -6.04 13.81
CA VAL A 11 -6.07 -6.34 12.80
C VAL A 11 -6.61 -7.28 11.72
N THR A 12 -7.41 -8.28 12.09
CA THR A 12 -8.02 -9.20 11.11
C THR A 12 -8.95 -8.45 10.15
N LYS A 13 -9.81 -7.56 10.68
CA LYS A 13 -10.67 -6.69 9.87
C LYS A 13 -9.85 -5.76 8.97
N PHE A 14 -8.78 -5.17 9.52
CA PHE A 14 -7.89 -4.30 8.77
C PHE A 14 -7.22 -5.04 7.61
N TYR A 15 -6.71 -6.26 7.83
CA TYR A 15 -6.15 -7.07 6.74
C TYR A 15 -7.16 -7.37 5.65
N GLY A 16 -8.39 -7.74 6.02
CA GLY A 16 -9.49 -7.91 5.06
C GLY A 16 -9.71 -6.64 4.22
N ALA A 17 -9.82 -5.49 4.86
CA ALA A 17 -9.99 -4.21 4.16
C ALA A 17 -8.81 -3.85 3.26
N MET A 18 -7.57 -4.02 3.73
CA MET A 18 -6.35 -3.69 2.98
C MET A 18 -6.17 -4.61 1.77
N ILE A 19 -6.44 -5.91 1.89
CA ILE A 19 -6.35 -6.85 0.78
C ILE A 19 -7.43 -6.54 -0.25
N VAL A 20 -8.68 -6.35 0.19
CA VAL A 20 -9.80 -6.04 -0.70
C VAL A 20 -9.58 -4.73 -1.43
N SER A 21 -9.13 -3.67 -0.74
CA SER A 21 -8.86 -2.38 -1.38
C SER A 21 -7.67 -2.44 -2.34
N THR A 22 -6.60 -3.18 -1.99
CA THR A 22 -5.44 -3.38 -2.86
C THR A 22 -5.83 -4.13 -4.13
N VAL A 23 -6.45 -5.30 -3.99
CA VAL A 23 -6.88 -6.13 -5.12
C VAL A 23 -7.91 -5.37 -5.96
N GLY A 24 -8.88 -4.70 -5.32
CA GLY A 24 -9.88 -3.88 -6.00
C GLY A 24 -9.26 -2.78 -6.84
N THR A 25 -8.28 -2.04 -6.29
CA THR A 25 -7.60 -0.96 -7.02
C THR A 25 -6.87 -1.49 -8.25
N PHE A 26 -6.08 -2.56 -8.12
CA PHE A 26 -5.37 -3.13 -9.26
C PHE A 26 -6.29 -3.82 -10.27
N ALA A 27 -7.37 -4.45 -9.83
CA ALA A 27 -8.38 -5.02 -10.71
C ALA A 27 -9.07 -3.92 -11.53
N ILE A 28 -9.44 -2.79 -10.91
CA ILE A 28 -10.03 -1.63 -11.59
C ILE A 28 -9.06 -1.08 -12.63
N ILE A 29 -7.79 -0.87 -12.26
CA ILE A 29 -6.76 -0.38 -13.19
C ILE A 29 -6.56 -1.37 -14.35
N ALA A 30 -6.44 -2.66 -14.06
CA ALA A 30 -6.27 -3.69 -15.08
C ALA A 30 -7.47 -3.73 -16.04
N VAL A 31 -8.70 -3.69 -15.51
CA VAL A 31 -9.92 -3.61 -16.32
C VAL A 31 -9.91 -2.36 -17.19
N TRP A 32 -9.58 -1.20 -16.64
CA TRP A 32 -9.48 0.05 -17.40
C TRP A 32 -8.47 -0.03 -18.55
N VAL A 33 -7.25 -0.53 -18.28
CA VAL A 33 -6.24 -0.79 -19.31
C VAL A 33 -6.79 -1.77 -20.34
N GLY A 34 -7.54 -2.77 -19.88
CA GLY A 34 -8.22 -3.75 -20.71
C GLY A 34 -9.27 -3.16 -21.65
N LEU A 35 -9.98 -2.13 -21.23
CA LEU A 35 -10.98 -1.42 -22.04
C LEU A 35 -10.33 -0.41 -23.00
N THR A 36 -9.16 0.13 -22.64
CA THR A 36 -8.46 1.19 -23.39
C THR A 36 -7.28 0.69 -24.24
N ARG A 37 -7.18 -0.63 -24.45
CA ARG A 37 -6.09 -1.28 -25.24
C ARG A 37 -5.94 -0.64 -26.62
N SER A 38 -7.05 -0.41 -27.32
CA SER A 38 -7.08 0.09 -28.70
C SER A 38 -6.54 1.53 -28.84
N ALA A 39 -6.59 2.33 -27.78
CA ALA A 39 -6.12 3.72 -27.80
C ALA A 39 -4.61 3.85 -27.54
N ASN A 40 -3.99 2.80 -27.01
CA ASN A 40 -2.68 2.90 -26.36
C ASN A 40 -1.68 1.79 -26.74
N GLY A 41 -2.11 0.75 -27.47
CA GLY A 41 -1.24 -0.35 -27.91
C GLY A 41 -0.69 -1.23 -26.78
N ARG A 42 -1.21 -1.11 -25.56
CA ARG A 42 -0.72 -1.81 -24.35
C ARG A 42 -1.37 -3.20 -24.21
N GLN A 43 -0.58 -4.19 -23.83
CA GLN A 43 -1.07 -5.54 -23.53
C GLN A 43 -1.67 -5.60 -22.13
N PHE A 44 -2.89 -6.13 -22.01
CA PHE A 44 -3.50 -6.38 -20.71
C PHE A 44 -2.76 -7.50 -19.96
N PRO A 45 -2.59 -7.42 -18.61
CA PRO A 45 -2.91 -6.32 -17.71
C PRO A 45 -1.67 -5.46 -17.44
N TYR A 46 -1.38 -4.49 -18.31
CA TYR A 46 -0.23 -3.59 -18.12
C TYR A 46 -0.34 -2.82 -16.79
N LEU A 47 0.62 -3.05 -15.91
CA LEU A 47 0.80 -2.34 -14.64
C LEU A 47 2.25 -1.87 -14.54
N ASN A 48 2.46 -0.62 -14.16
CA ASN A 48 3.82 -0.09 -13.99
C ASN A 48 4.51 -0.75 -12.78
N THR A 49 5.67 -1.34 -13.02
CA THR A 49 6.46 -2.07 -12.02
C THR A 49 6.82 -1.21 -10.82
N ALA A 50 7.23 0.05 -11.03
CA ALA A 50 7.61 0.95 -9.95
C ALA A 50 6.41 1.32 -9.08
N PHE A 51 5.26 1.58 -9.69
CA PHE A 51 4.01 1.81 -8.96
C PHE A 51 3.61 0.58 -8.13
N VAL A 52 3.57 -0.61 -8.75
CA VAL A 52 3.22 -1.86 -8.05
C VAL A 52 4.18 -2.13 -6.88
N LEU A 53 5.49 -2.02 -7.08
CA LEU A 53 6.47 -2.20 -6.02
C LEU A 53 6.31 -1.18 -4.89
N SER A 54 6.06 0.09 -5.22
CA SER A 54 5.81 1.13 -4.21
C SER A 54 4.58 0.80 -3.34
N TRP A 55 3.53 0.26 -3.95
CA TRP A 55 2.35 -0.18 -3.23
C TRP A 55 2.60 -1.40 -2.35
N ILE A 56 3.31 -2.42 -2.87
CA ILE A 56 3.68 -3.62 -2.10
C ILE A 56 4.51 -3.24 -0.87
N ILE A 57 5.50 -2.36 -1.04
CA ILE A 57 6.32 -1.89 0.09
C ILE A 57 5.44 -1.19 1.14
N SER A 58 4.46 -0.39 0.72
CA SER A 58 3.49 0.23 1.65
C SER A 58 2.71 -0.80 2.45
N VAL A 59 2.19 -1.84 1.78
CA VAL A 59 1.47 -2.94 2.42
C VAL A 59 2.37 -3.67 3.43
N LEU A 60 3.63 -3.93 3.08
CA LEU A 60 4.59 -4.58 3.95
C LEU A 60 4.93 -3.74 5.18
N LEU A 61 5.09 -2.42 5.02
CA LEU A 61 5.37 -1.51 6.14
C LEU A 61 4.19 -1.46 7.12
N ILE A 62 2.95 -1.39 6.59
CA ILE A 62 1.75 -1.42 7.43
C ILE A 62 1.61 -2.77 8.13
N ALA A 63 1.78 -3.88 7.41
CA ALA A 63 1.74 -5.22 7.99
C ALA A 63 2.79 -5.38 9.10
N GLY A 64 4.01 -4.86 8.92
CA GLY A 64 5.06 -4.87 9.94
C GLY A 64 4.61 -4.25 11.27
N ILE A 65 3.93 -3.10 11.22
CA ILE A 65 3.38 -2.42 12.42
C ILE A 65 2.30 -3.29 13.07
N LEU A 66 1.36 -3.81 12.30
CA LEU A 66 0.24 -4.60 12.82
C LEU A 66 0.72 -5.93 13.44
N GLU A 67 1.67 -6.60 12.78
CA GLU A 67 2.31 -7.81 13.32
C GLU A 67 3.03 -7.54 14.64
N TYR A 68 3.79 -6.45 14.71
CA TYR A 68 4.47 -6.04 15.93
C TYR A 68 3.44 -5.74 17.04
N ALA A 69 2.39 -4.99 16.73
CA ALA A 69 1.35 -4.62 17.69
C ALA A 69 0.61 -5.85 18.26
N ARG A 70 0.33 -6.88 17.45
CA ARG A 70 -0.28 -8.13 17.93
C ARG A 70 0.63 -8.90 18.89
N ARG A 71 1.93 -8.94 18.61
CA ARG A 71 2.89 -9.78 19.37
C ARG A 71 3.41 -9.10 20.64
N ARG A 72 3.34 -7.77 20.72
CA ARG A 72 3.89 -7.02 21.85
C ARG A 72 3.07 -7.26 23.13
N PRO A 73 3.74 -7.56 24.27
CA PRO A 73 3.10 -7.59 25.59
C PRO A 73 2.58 -6.20 26.00
N ILE A 74 1.48 -6.15 26.74
CA ILE A 74 0.80 -4.89 27.11
C ILE A 74 1.72 -3.99 27.96
N ASP A 75 2.47 -4.58 28.89
CA ASP A 75 3.30 -3.84 29.85
C ASP A 75 4.75 -3.65 29.37
N ALA A 76 5.04 -4.00 28.12
CA ALA A 76 6.38 -3.87 27.56
C ALA A 76 6.74 -2.38 27.39
N LYS A 77 7.61 -1.88 28.27
CA LYS A 77 8.19 -0.54 28.16
C LYS A 77 9.15 -0.48 26.97
N LEU A 78 9.15 0.65 26.27
CA LEU A 78 10.07 0.91 25.17
C LEU A 78 11.32 1.60 25.72
N SER A 79 12.51 1.10 25.38
CA SER A 79 13.73 1.86 25.62
C SER A 79 13.80 3.10 24.74
N TRP A 80 14.62 4.08 25.11
CA TRP A 80 14.83 5.28 24.30
C TRP A 80 15.35 4.94 22.89
N GLY A 81 16.26 3.97 22.77
CA GLY A 81 16.79 3.54 21.47
C GLY A 81 15.72 2.92 20.58
N GLU A 82 14.91 2.00 21.13
CA GLU A 82 13.79 1.41 20.39
C GLU A 82 12.76 2.47 19.97
N ALA A 83 12.48 3.46 20.83
CA ALA A 83 11.57 4.55 20.50
C ALA A 83 12.00 5.34 19.27
N ASN A 84 13.30 5.65 19.15
CA ASN A 84 13.85 6.33 17.99
C ASN A 84 13.75 5.47 16.71
N ILE A 85 14.00 4.17 16.80
CA ILE A 85 13.87 3.24 15.67
C ILE A 85 12.42 3.20 15.17
N TRP A 86 11.44 3.09 16.07
CA TRP A 86 10.03 3.09 15.69
C TRP A 86 9.55 4.45 15.16
N ALA A 87 10.07 5.56 15.70
CA ALA A 87 9.80 6.88 15.16
C ALA A 87 10.31 7.00 13.72
N PHE A 88 11.53 6.53 13.44
CA PHE A 88 12.07 6.49 12.08
C PHE A 88 11.24 5.58 11.16
N TYR A 89 10.79 4.43 11.66
CA TYR A 89 9.93 3.52 10.89
C TYR A 89 8.61 4.18 10.48
N VAL A 90 7.93 4.85 11.42
CA VAL A 90 6.67 5.56 11.15
C VAL A 90 6.92 6.74 10.21
N PHE A 91 8.02 7.49 10.41
CA PHE A 91 8.43 8.53 9.46
C PHE A 91 8.63 7.98 8.05
N LEU A 92 9.35 6.86 7.92
CA LEU A 92 9.57 6.20 6.64
C LEU A 92 8.25 5.76 6.00
N LEU A 93 7.33 5.19 6.77
CA LEU A 93 5.99 4.82 6.27
C LEU A 93 5.23 6.04 5.74
N LEU A 94 5.21 7.14 6.48
CA LEU A 94 4.54 8.38 6.07
C LEU A 94 5.19 8.97 4.82
N PHE A 95 6.52 9.05 4.78
CA PHE A 95 7.27 9.47 3.60
C PHE A 95 6.96 8.58 2.40
N TRP A 96 6.87 7.27 2.60
CA TRP A 96 6.64 6.32 1.53
C TRP A 96 5.23 6.44 0.94
N ILE A 97 4.20 6.45 1.80
CA ILE A 97 2.81 6.48 1.36
C ILE A 97 2.39 7.86 0.80
N TYR A 98 2.98 8.95 1.31
CA TYR A 98 2.65 10.31 0.85
C TYR A 98 3.63 10.90 -0.16
N GLY A 99 4.87 10.40 -0.21
CA GLY A 99 5.89 10.88 -1.13
C GLY A 99 6.08 9.93 -2.31
N VAL A 100 6.43 8.67 -2.04
CA VAL A 100 6.85 7.71 -3.08
C VAL A 100 5.65 7.19 -3.87
N VAL A 101 4.62 6.67 -3.21
CA VAL A 101 3.45 6.09 -3.90
C VAL A 101 2.76 7.12 -4.81
N PRO A 102 2.47 8.36 -4.38
CA PRO A 102 1.82 9.34 -5.24
C PRO A 102 2.70 9.76 -6.42
N HIS A 103 4.02 9.87 -6.20
CA HIS A 103 4.95 10.16 -7.28
C HIS A 103 4.97 9.04 -8.35
N GLN A 104 5.00 7.77 -7.93
CA GLN A 104 4.96 6.64 -8.85
C GLN A 104 3.60 6.53 -9.56
N TRP A 105 2.50 6.85 -8.86
CA TRP A 105 1.17 6.91 -9.47
C TRP A 105 1.10 7.97 -10.57
N LEU A 106 1.58 9.20 -10.30
CA LEU A 106 1.56 10.27 -11.29
C LEU A 106 2.43 9.95 -12.51
N THR A 107 3.58 9.30 -12.28
CA THR A 107 4.47 8.83 -13.35
C THR A 107 3.75 7.80 -14.22
N PHE A 108 3.13 6.79 -13.60
CA PHE A 108 2.35 5.77 -14.31
C PHE A 108 1.17 6.38 -15.09
N ALA A 109 0.37 7.22 -14.42
CA ALA A 109 -0.81 7.86 -15.01
C ALA A 109 -0.45 8.76 -16.21
N SER A 110 0.60 9.56 -16.07
CA SER A 110 0.98 10.55 -17.08
C SER A 110 1.71 9.92 -18.26
N ASN A 111 2.72 9.09 -17.98
CA ASN A 111 3.59 8.55 -19.03
C ASN A 111 2.97 7.30 -19.66
N ASP A 112 2.50 6.36 -18.84
CA ASP A 112 2.09 5.05 -19.32
C ASP A 112 0.58 4.84 -19.37
N LEU A 113 -0.27 5.70 -18.82
CA LEU A 113 -1.71 5.68 -19.09
C LEU A 113 -2.14 6.82 -20.00
N SER A 114 -1.27 7.82 -20.17
CA SER A 114 -1.51 9.01 -20.98
C SER A 114 -2.76 9.79 -20.52
N TRP A 115 -3.02 9.79 -19.21
CA TRP A 115 -4.04 10.59 -18.56
C TRP A 115 -3.55 12.02 -18.36
N ARG A 116 -3.28 12.70 -19.49
CA ARG A 116 -2.79 14.07 -19.50
C ARG A 116 -3.77 14.96 -20.27
N ALA A 117 -3.88 16.21 -19.83
CA ALA A 117 -4.79 17.17 -20.44
C ALA A 117 -4.33 17.65 -21.83
N ASP A 118 -3.04 17.52 -22.15
CA ASP A 118 -2.45 17.93 -23.44
C ASP A 118 -2.62 16.89 -24.56
N ARG A 119 -3.29 15.77 -24.26
CA ARG A 119 -3.63 14.75 -25.26
C ARG A 119 -5.03 15.03 -25.78
N GLU A 120 -5.13 15.99 -26.69
CA GLU A 120 -6.24 16.14 -27.64
C GLU A 120 -5.89 15.49 -28.98
#